data_AF-A0A2M6ZW87-F1
#
_entry.id   AF-A0A2M6ZW87-F1
#
_cell.length_a   1.000
_cell.length_b   1.000
_cell.length_c   1.000
_cell.angle_alpha   90.00
_cell.angle_beta   90.00
_cell.angle_gamma   90.00
#
_symmetry.space_group_name_H-M   'P 1'
#
loop_
_entity.id
_entity.type
_entity.pdbx_description
1 polymer ?
#
loop_
_entity_poly.entity_id
_entity_poly.type
_entity_poly.pdbx_seq_one_letter_code
_entity_poly.pdbx_strand_id
1 'polypeptide(L)'
;MAYEQDDGNGHHNGYDELEGDWAVFYKIARYFVYKVKKEDRPDFLHDLLIEMAKVKAKYEAKGKPLTEAGLMWVGRYEVMEYWKKQRLQGRVTVLSLNRQVGRDDHDGNRSELGEMLADPRVLDMDALVDAERFLESYPKRIVQIV
;
A
#
# COMPACT_ATOMS: atom_id res chain seq x y z
N MET A 1 -29.66 16.56 -19.33
CA MET A 1 -29.53 15.09 -19.42
C MET A 1 -29.34 14.58 -18.01
N ALA A 2 -30.42 14.06 -17.41
CA ALA A 2 -30.41 13.53 -16.06
C ALA A 2 -29.68 12.18 -16.08
N TYR A 3 -28.71 12.00 -15.20
CA TYR A 3 -28.11 10.69 -14.99
C TYR A 3 -29.09 9.88 -14.15
N GLU A 4 -29.72 8.88 -14.78
CA GLU A 4 -30.50 7.85 -14.08
C GLU A 4 -29.58 7.18 -13.05
N GLN A 5 -29.96 7.30 -11.78
CA GLN A 5 -29.41 6.48 -10.71
C GLN A 5 -30.10 5.13 -10.83
N ASP A 6 -29.36 4.15 -11.34
CA ASP A 6 -29.78 2.75 -11.39
C ASP A 6 -29.80 2.20 -9.96
N ASP A 7 -31.01 2.07 -9.41
CA ASP A 7 -31.32 1.45 -8.11
C ASP A 7 -31.12 -0.08 -8.20
N GLY A 8 -29.85 -0.50 -8.22
CA GLY A 8 -29.45 -1.90 -8.27
C GLY A 8 -29.54 -2.59 -6.91
N ASN A 9 -30.67 -3.25 -6.65
CA ASN A 9 -30.83 -4.48 -5.86
C ASN A 9 -29.99 -4.61 -4.57
N GLY A 10 -30.58 -4.21 -3.44
CA GLY A 10 -29.99 -4.31 -2.10
C GLY A 10 -29.67 -5.74 -1.68
N HIS A 11 -28.42 -6.15 -1.91
CA HIS A 11 -27.78 -7.11 -1.01
C HIS A 11 -27.52 -6.34 0.28
N HIS A 12 -28.33 -6.59 1.32
CA HIS A 12 -28.06 -6.12 2.68
C HIS A 12 -26.74 -6.76 3.14
N ASN A 13 -25.62 -6.16 2.75
CA ASN A 13 -24.35 -6.37 3.38
C ASN A 13 -24.42 -5.59 4.69
N GLY A 14 -24.17 -6.24 5.84
CA GLY A 14 -24.42 -5.70 7.20
C GLY A 14 -23.72 -4.38 7.56
N TYR A 15 -23.10 -3.72 6.58
CA TYR A 15 -22.54 -2.38 6.63
C TYR A 15 -23.58 -1.25 6.55
N ASP A 16 -24.80 -1.54 6.09
CA ASP A 16 -25.87 -0.54 6.01
C ASP A 16 -26.41 -0.13 7.40
N GLU A 17 -26.07 -0.89 8.44
CA GLU A 17 -26.39 -0.62 9.84
C GLU A 17 -25.27 0.12 10.59
N LEU A 18 -24.16 0.44 9.91
CA LEU A 18 -23.06 1.15 10.55
C LEU A 18 -23.48 2.58 10.89
N GLU A 19 -23.23 2.98 12.14
CA GLU A 19 -23.52 4.32 12.65
C GLU A 19 -22.21 5.10 12.93
N GLY A 20 -22.31 6.44 12.95
CA GLY A 20 -21.21 7.33 13.28
C GLY A 20 -20.08 7.32 12.25
N ASP A 21 -18.83 7.22 12.72
CA ASP A 21 -17.65 7.31 11.86
C ASP A 21 -17.52 6.15 10.88
N TRP A 22 -17.98 4.96 11.28
CA TRP A 22 -17.91 3.77 10.45
C TRP A 22 -18.81 3.89 9.21
N ALA A 23 -19.96 4.56 9.33
CA ALA A 23 -20.83 4.87 8.19
C ALA A 23 -20.12 5.76 7.15
N VAL A 24 -19.39 6.77 7.64
CA VAL A 24 -18.60 7.67 6.80
C VAL A 24 -17.45 6.92 6.13
N PHE A 25 -16.73 6.11 6.89
CA PHE A 25 -15.64 5.28 6.35
C PHE A 25 -16.14 4.34 5.27
N TYR A 26 -17.26 3.66 5.49
CA TYR A 26 -17.88 2.77 4.51
C TYR A 26 -18.29 3.50 3.23
N LYS A 27 -18.92 4.68 3.37
CA LYS A 27 -19.30 5.53 2.23
C LYS A 27 -18.09 5.93 1.38
N ILE A 28 -16.93 6.14 1.98
CA ILE A 28 -15.69 6.45 1.26
C ILE A 28 -15.08 5.17 0.68
N ALA A 29 -15.02 4.10 1.46
CA ALA A 29 -14.40 2.83 1.08
C ALA A 29 -15.05 2.22 -0.17
N ARG A 30 -16.38 2.29 -0.31
CA ARG A 30 -17.09 1.78 -1.50
C ARG A 30 -16.60 2.38 -2.83
N TYR A 31 -16.04 3.61 -2.83
CA TYR A 31 -15.45 4.20 -4.04
C TYR A 31 -14.14 3.52 -4.49
N PHE A 32 -13.44 2.86 -3.57
CA PHE A 32 -12.14 2.24 -3.80
C PHE A 32 -12.22 0.73 -4.04
N VAL A 33 -13.20 0.05 -3.43
CA VAL A 33 -13.37 -1.41 -3.51
C VAL A 33 -13.47 -1.92 -4.95
N TYR A 34 -14.15 -1.19 -5.85
CA TYR A 34 -14.24 -1.60 -7.26
C TYR A 34 -12.91 -1.55 -8.03
N LYS A 35 -11.87 -0.89 -7.49
CA LYS A 35 -10.54 -0.75 -8.11
C LYS A 35 -9.59 -1.91 -7.79
N VAL A 36 -10.04 -2.86 -6.98
CA VAL A 36 -9.31 -4.05 -6.52
C VAL A 36 -9.88 -5.30 -7.21
N LYS A 37 -9.10 -6.39 -7.28
CA LYS A 37 -9.58 -7.67 -7.81
C LYS A 37 -10.85 -8.10 -7.09
N LYS A 38 -11.78 -8.74 -7.82
CA LYS A 38 -13.12 -9.07 -7.32
C LYS A 38 -13.06 -9.97 -6.08
N GLU A 39 -12.12 -10.90 -6.06
CA GLU A 39 -11.92 -11.88 -5.00
C GLU A 39 -11.48 -11.21 -3.69
N ASP A 40 -10.64 -10.17 -3.79
CA ASP A 40 -10.05 -9.48 -2.63
C ASP A 40 -10.89 -8.30 -2.13
N ARG A 41 -12.05 -8.02 -2.75
CA ARG A 41 -12.89 -6.87 -2.40
C ARG A 41 -13.37 -6.87 -0.95
N PRO A 42 -13.85 -8.00 -0.39
CA PRO A 42 -14.31 -8.03 1.00
C PRO A 42 -13.15 -7.75 1.98
N ASP A 43 -12.01 -8.40 1.77
CA ASP A 43 -10.82 -8.24 2.62
C ASP A 43 -10.29 -6.80 2.56
N PHE A 44 -10.14 -6.26 1.35
CA PHE A 44 -9.71 -4.88 1.15
C PHE A 44 -10.66 -3.86 1.80
N LEU A 45 -11.97 -4.11 1.76
CA LEU A 45 -12.96 -3.25 2.41
C LEU A 45 -12.72 -3.21 3.92
N HIS A 46 -12.53 -4.38 4.55
CA HIS A 46 -12.26 -4.48 5.98
C HIS A 46 -10.95 -3.81 6.37
N ASP A 47 -9.87 -4.06 5.64
CA ASP A 47 -8.56 -3.46 5.89
C ASP A 47 -8.63 -1.93 5.80
N LEU A 48 -9.30 -1.40 4.78
CA LEU A 48 -9.46 0.03 4.58
C LEU A 48 -10.26 0.70 5.72
N LEU A 49 -11.32 0.05 6.20
CA LEU A 49 -12.10 0.55 7.34
C LEU A 49 -11.23 0.64 8.61
N ILE A 50 -10.40 -0.38 8.86
CA ILE A 50 -9.49 -0.41 10.01
C ILE A 50 -8.43 0.70 9.90
N GLU A 51 -7.84 0.91 8.73
CA GLU A 51 -6.84 1.97 8.54
C GLU A 51 -7.42 3.37 8.69
N MET A 52 -8.63 3.61 8.17
CA MET A 52 -9.35 4.88 8.38
C MET A 52 -9.58 5.15 9.86
N ALA A 53 -9.98 4.14 10.65
CA ALA A 53 -10.16 4.27 12.09
C ALA A 53 -8.83 4.56 12.82
N LYS A 54 -7.73 3.89 12.45
CA LYS A 54 -6.39 4.15 13.01
C LYS A 54 -5.92 5.57 12.70
N VAL A 55 -6.11 6.04 11.46
CA VAL A 55 -5.76 7.41 11.07
C VAL A 55 -6.58 8.41 11.86
N LYS A 56 -7.89 8.17 12.01
CA LYS A 56 -8.76 9.03 12.82
C LYS A 56 -8.24 9.14 14.26
N ALA A 57 -7.96 8.01 14.93
CA ALA A 57 -7.43 8.01 16.29
C ALA A 57 -6.11 8.79 16.41
N LYS A 58 -5.21 8.69 15.42
CA LYS A 58 -3.95 9.46 15.37
C LYS A 58 -4.19 10.97 15.23
N TYR A 59 -5.25 11.38 14.53
CA TYR A 59 -5.61 12.80 14.34
C TYR A 59 -6.30 13.39 15.57
N GLU A 60 -7.17 12.61 16.23
CA GLU A 60 -7.81 12.98 17.49
C GLU A 60 -6.78 13.22 18.59
N ALA A 61 -5.76 12.34 18.71
CA ALA A 61 -4.65 12.54 19.63
C ALA A 61 -3.87 13.85 19.37
N LYS A 62 -3.90 14.38 18.15
CA LYS A 62 -3.27 15.64 17.75
C LYS A 62 -4.21 16.85 17.86
N GLY A 63 -5.45 16.65 18.31
CA GLY A 63 -6.46 17.69 18.42
C GLY A 63 -6.93 18.26 17.08
N LYS A 64 -6.73 17.53 15.97
CA LYS A 64 -7.17 17.95 14.63
C LYS A 64 -8.28 17.03 14.14
N PRO A 65 -9.42 17.55 13.65
CA PRO A 65 -10.44 16.70 13.06
C PRO A 65 -9.93 16.12 11.73
N LEU A 66 -10.16 14.81 11.52
CA LEU A 66 -9.88 14.18 10.23
C LEU A 66 -10.96 14.59 9.23
N THR A 67 -10.56 15.21 8.13
CA THR A 67 -11.47 15.63 7.05
C THR A 67 -11.74 14.48 6.09
N GLU A 68 -12.90 14.51 5.42
CA GLU A 68 -13.28 13.55 4.36
C GLU A 68 -12.22 13.47 3.24
N ALA A 69 -11.58 14.60 2.92
CA ALA A 69 -10.46 14.64 1.99
C ALA A 69 -9.26 13.80 2.48
N GLY A 70 -8.93 13.84 3.77
CA GLY A 70 -7.89 13.01 4.38
C GLY A 70 -8.18 11.52 4.23
N LEU A 71 -9.43 11.11 4.45
CA LEU A 71 -9.87 9.72 4.28
C LEU A 71 -9.82 9.28 2.81
N MET A 72 -10.15 10.17 1.87
CA MET A 72 -9.98 9.92 0.44
C MET A 72 -8.52 9.68 0.04
N TRP A 73 -7.57 10.37 0.70
CA TRP A 73 -6.14 10.11 0.49
C TRP A 73 -5.74 8.73 1.02
N VAL A 74 -6.16 8.36 2.22
CA VAL A 74 -5.94 7.01 2.78
C VAL A 74 -6.41 5.94 1.79
N GLY A 75 -7.65 6.05 1.29
CA GLY A 75 -8.16 5.10 0.30
C GLY A 75 -7.38 5.05 -1.02
N ARG A 76 -6.81 6.18 -1.47
CA ARG A 76 -5.92 6.19 -2.65
C ARG A 76 -4.61 5.46 -2.37
N TYR A 77 -3.99 5.67 -1.21
CA TYR A 77 -2.74 5.03 -0.84
C TYR A 77 -2.91 3.51 -0.69
N GLU A 78 -3.97 3.06 -0.02
CA GLU A 78 -4.26 1.62 0.14
C GLU A 78 -4.45 0.91 -1.20
N VAL A 79 -5.15 1.53 -2.16
CA VAL A 79 -5.26 0.94 -3.52
C VAL A 79 -3.90 0.87 -4.21
N MET A 80 -3.05 1.89 -4.06
CA MET A 80 -1.71 1.86 -4.65
C MET A 80 -0.86 0.76 -4.03
N GLU A 81 -0.90 0.61 -2.71
CA GLU A 81 -0.17 -0.42 -1.98
C GLU A 81 -0.64 -1.82 -2.37
N TYR A 82 -1.95 -2.05 -2.48
CA TYR A 82 -2.51 -3.29 -2.99
C TYR A 82 -1.92 -3.68 -4.35
N TRP A 83 -1.92 -2.74 -5.32
CA TRP A 83 -1.36 -3.00 -6.65
C TRP A 83 0.16 -3.14 -6.64
N LYS A 84 0.88 -2.42 -5.77
CA LYS A 84 2.34 -2.56 -5.58
C LYS A 84 2.66 -3.96 -5.08
N LYS A 85 1.97 -4.44 -4.04
CA LYS A 85 2.10 -5.79 -3.49
C LYS A 85 1.84 -6.85 -4.55
N GLN A 86 0.77 -6.72 -5.33
CA GLN A 86 0.47 -7.65 -6.42
C GLN A 86 1.54 -7.66 -7.52
N ARG A 87 2.11 -6.50 -7.88
CA ARG A 87 3.18 -6.40 -8.89
C ARG A 87 4.52 -6.93 -8.37
N LEU A 88 4.79 -6.79 -7.08
CA LEU A 88 5.96 -7.35 -6.42
C LEU A 88 5.84 -8.88 -6.32
N GLN A 89 4.68 -9.41 -5.90
CA GLN A 89 4.45 -10.86 -5.82
C GLN A 89 4.73 -11.59 -7.14
N GLY A 90 4.46 -10.97 -8.29
CA GLY A 90 4.81 -11.51 -9.60
C GLY A 90 6.27 -11.32 -10.05
N ARG A 91 7.07 -10.50 -9.34
CA ARG A 91 8.46 -10.11 -9.71
C ARG A 91 9.53 -10.44 -8.66
N VAL A 92 9.19 -10.89 -7.46
CA VAL A 92 10.20 -11.26 -6.45
C VAL A 92 10.87 -12.58 -6.85
N THR A 93 11.99 -12.47 -7.55
CA THR A 93 12.95 -13.57 -7.67
C THR A 93 13.70 -13.67 -6.36
N VAL A 94 13.29 -14.58 -5.48
CA VAL A 94 14.04 -14.86 -4.24
C VAL A 94 15.33 -15.58 -4.64
N LEU A 95 16.46 -14.86 -4.61
CA LEU A 95 17.77 -15.46 -4.80
C LEU A 95 18.25 -16.00 -3.46
N SER A 96 18.80 -17.21 -3.46
CA SER A 96 19.46 -17.76 -2.28
C SER A 96 20.63 -16.86 -1.88
N LEU A 97 20.78 -16.58 -0.59
CA LEU A 97 21.94 -15.87 -0.05
C LEU A 97 23.25 -16.65 -0.31
N ASN A 98 23.15 -17.97 -0.44
CA ASN A 98 24.25 -18.86 -0.79
C ASN A 98 24.50 -18.90 -2.31
N ARG A 99 23.81 -18.07 -3.10
CA ARG A 99 24.11 -17.94 -4.53
C ARG A 99 25.48 -17.29 -4.65
N GLN A 100 26.44 -18.06 -5.15
CA GLN A 100 27.78 -17.55 -5.46
C GLN A 100 27.68 -16.53 -6.59
N VAL A 101 28.19 -15.33 -6.37
CA VAL A 101 28.29 -14.26 -7.35
C VAL A 101 29.75 -13.83 -7.40
N GLY A 102 30.46 -14.34 -8.40
CA GLY A 102 31.78 -13.90 -8.79
C GLY A 102 31.78 -13.68 -10.30
N ARG A 103 32.51 -12.66 -10.77
CA ARG A 103 32.92 -12.62 -12.17
C ARG A 103 33.91 -13.78 -12.36
N ASP A 104 33.85 -14.48 -13.49
CA ASP A 104 34.84 -15.52 -13.85
C ASP A 104 36.20 -14.86 -14.18
N ASP A 105 36.73 -14.06 -13.25
CA ASP A 105 38.05 -13.47 -13.35
C ASP A 105 39.07 -14.45 -12.77
N HIS A 106 40.29 -14.36 -13.29
CA HIS A 106 41.36 -15.34 -13.29
C HIS A 106 41.85 -15.86 -11.90
N ASP A 107 41.31 -15.34 -10.80
CA ASP A 107 41.67 -15.65 -9.40
C ASP A 107 40.64 -16.51 -8.64
N GLY A 108 39.52 -16.88 -9.27
CA GLY A 108 38.60 -17.90 -8.74
C GLY A 108 37.90 -17.56 -7.41
N ASN A 109 38.02 -16.34 -6.90
CA ASN A 109 37.36 -15.95 -5.67
C ASN A 109 35.86 -15.71 -5.92
N ARG A 110 35.01 -16.50 -5.25
CA ARG A 110 33.55 -16.41 -5.34
C ARG A 110 33.00 -15.90 -4.03
N SER A 111 32.41 -14.71 -4.04
CA SER A 111 31.71 -14.18 -2.86
C SER A 111 30.24 -14.62 -2.88
N GLU A 112 29.70 -14.92 -1.70
CA GLU A 112 28.27 -15.23 -1.56
C GLU A 112 27.46 -13.94 -1.48
N LEU A 113 26.21 -13.94 -1.98
CA LEU A 113 25.33 -12.78 -1.87
C LEU A 113 25.10 -12.35 -0.42
N GLY A 114 25.14 -13.30 0.52
CA GLY A 114 25.06 -13.03 1.96
C GLY A 114 26.21 -12.17 2.51
N GLU A 115 27.41 -12.25 1.92
CA GLU A 115 28.58 -11.47 2.35
C GLU A 115 28.59 -10.03 1.80
N MET A 116 27.82 -9.78 0.74
CA MET A 116 27.67 -8.46 0.11
C MET A 116 26.55 -7.62 0.74
N LEU A 117 25.67 -8.23 1.52
CA LEU A 117 24.65 -7.50 2.29
C LEU A 117 25.31 -6.91 3.54
N ALA A 118 25.25 -5.59 3.69
CA ALA A 118 25.65 -4.92 4.93
C ALA A 118 24.88 -5.51 6.12
N ASP A 119 25.51 -5.60 7.30
CA ASP A 119 24.91 -6.18 8.51
C ASP A 119 23.48 -5.64 8.68
N PRO A 120 22.45 -6.51 8.67
CA PRO A 120 21.05 -6.08 8.68
C PRO A 120 20.67 -5.30 9.93
N ARG A 121 21.53 -5.30 10.97
CA ARG A 121 21.37 -4.48 12.18
C ARG A 121 21.78 -3.02 12.01
N VAL A 122 22.55 -2.71 10.97
CA VAL A 122 23.04 -1.34 10.66
C VAL A 122 22.09 -0.63 9.68
N LEU A 123 21.17 -1.37 9.06
CA LEU A 123 20.19 -0.86 8.12
C LEU A 123 19.01 -0.22 8.87
N ASP A 124 18.94 1.11 8.85
CA ASP A 124 17.81 1.85 9.40
C ASP A 124 16.59 1.69 8.48
N MET A 125 15.63 0.88 8.91
CA MET A 125 14.41 0.59 8.17
C MET A 125 13.51 1.82 8.05
N ASP A 126 13.54 2.73 9.04
CA ASP A 126 12.76 3.96 8.99
C ASP A 126 13.36 4.93 7.96
N ALA A 127 14.69 5.02 7.90
CA ALA A 127 15.38 5.81 6.87
C ALA A 127 15.15 5.26 5.45
N LEU A 128 15.02 3.94 5.29
CA LEU A 128 14.72 3.32 4.00
C LEU A 128 13.28 3.55 3.55
N VAL A 129 12.31 3.46 4.46
CA VAL A 129 10.90 3.76 4.16
C VAL A 129 10.72 5.23 3.82
N ASP A 130 11.42 6.13 4.52
CA ASP A 130 11.41 7.56 4.21
C ASP A 130 12.10 7.88 2.87
N ALA A 131 13.21 7.20 2.53
CA ALA A 131 13.86 7.35 1.23
C ALA A 131 12.97 6.88 0.08
N GLU A 132 12.23 5.77 0.26
CA GLU A 132 11.27 5.27 -0.72
C GLU A 132 10.10 6.26 -0.89
N ARG A 133 9.57 6.77 0.23
CA ARG A 133 8.51 7.79 0.23
C ARG A 133 8.96 9.10 -0.41
N PHE A 134 10.23 9.47 -0.21
CA PHE A 134 10.86 10.64 -0.80
C PHE A 134 11.01 10.48 -2.32
N LEU A 135 11.52 9.33 -2.78
CA LEU A 135 11.68 9.03 -4.21
C LEU A 135 10.35 8.92 -4.95
N GLU A 136 9.30 8.36 -4.33
CA GLU A 136 7.95 8.30 -4.90
C GLU A 136 7.27 9.68 -5.00
N SER A 137 7.72 10.67 -4.20
CA SER A 137 7.27 12.06 -4.29
C SER A 137 7.86 12.83 -5.47
N TYR A 138 8.88 12.31 -6.16
CA TYR A 138 9.45 12.99 -7.33
C TYR A 138 8.57 12.79 -8.57
N PRO A 139 8.38 13.85 -9.39
CA PRO A 139 7.71 13.69 -10.68
C PRO A 139 8.52 12.72 -11.56
N LYS A 140 7.83 11.70 -12.09
CA LYS A 140 8.39 10.55 -12.85
C LYS A 140 9.35 10.89 -14.00
N ARG A 141 9.40 12.16 -14.43
CA ARG A 141 10.32 12.64 -15.46
C ARG A 141 11.77 12.79 -14.98
N ILE A 142 12.00 12.89 -13.67
CA ILE A 142 13.36 13.10 -13.09
C ILE A 142 14.01 11.75 -12.72
N VAL A 143 13.21 10.76 -12.29
CA VAL A 143 13.70 9.45 -11.80
C VAL A 143 14.21 8.53 -12.94
N GLN A 144 13.98 8.88 -14.21
CA GLN A 144 14.46 8.10 -15.37
C GLN A 144 15.92 8.39 -15.79
N ILE A 145 16.62 9.30 -15.12
CA ILE A 145 18.01 9.65 -15.45
C ILE A 145 18.91 9.20 -14.30
N VAL A 146 19.22 7.90 -14.22
CA VAL A 146 20.48 7.29 -13.72
C VAL A 146 20.48 5.83 -14.12
#